data_AF-A0A853R6V6-F1
#
_entry.id   AF-A0A853R6V6-F1
#
_cell.length_a   1.000
_cell.length_b   1.000
_cell.length_c   1.000
_cell.angle_alpha   90.00
_cell.angle_beta   90.00
_cell.angle_gamma   90.00
#
_symmetry.space_group_name_H-M   'P 1'
#
loop_
_entity.id
_entity.type
_entity.pdbx_description
1 polymer ?
#
loop_
_entity_poly.entity_id
_entity_poly.type
_entity_poly.pdbx_seq_one_letter_code
_entity_poly.pdbx_strand_id
1 'polypeptide(L)'
;MGNPIIANDPNKLVWLRLKQLTSVEVCRNLIKDKCTRQSLSLPEETIDRKSIGLASAIDSALGYWQEKPSSLNSWVLSRYYALLQLTIAEQVSSPNNQSDLASIQKHTEQGHGLAIWLKGIDSPLDYNIYGLKGGHFYSYAKYLGLEPKEWAADRRAKDISELEMHPSVSIKDLFQHIPELEPVLYSFIQEPSKCLHIGHSSENHRYEDEIRRKNREKGNFNFSLPKRDFTFVSIYENLDNPINLELILDTKIPLDDIRLETNEDSSERSIFNGKLNHETGQLWWSAIEHYKSSFTGSMFIEPMFGKVNDIVVRHFFLLYGLSILVRYTPDVWHEIKAGSYDNIGSLIEYYLTTFEEVIPLLMLDRITGKKHRTAQPGSMQSLV
;
A
#
# COMPACT_ATOMS: atom_id res chain seq x y z
N MET A 1 19.77 4.24 7.70
CA MET A 1 19.37 5.65 7.53
C MET A 1 18.95 5.83 6.08
N GLY A 2 17.78 6.45 5.83
CA GLY A 2 17.24 6.59 4.46
C GLY A 2 17.98 7.65 3.64
N ASN A 3 17.88 7.59 2.32
CA ASN A 3 18.44 8.62 1.42
C ASN A 3 17.52 9.84 1.40
N PRO A 4 17.91 11.00 1.96
CA PRO A 4 17.04 12.16 2.02
C PRO A 4 16.88 12.81 0.64
N ILE A 5 15.65 13.18 0.31
CA ILE A 5 15.23 13.97 -0.84
C ILE A 5 14.71 15.29 -0.27
N ILE A 6 15.60 16.29 -0.20
CA ILE A 6 15.30 17.61 0.36
C ILE A 6 15.11 18.60 -0.76
N ALA A 7 13.90 19.15 -0.90
CA ALA A 7 13.56 20.16 -1.90
C ALA A 7 12.33 20.96 -1.48
N ASN A 8 12.15 22.17 -2.01
CA ASN A 8 10.92 22.94 -1.80
C ASN A 8 9.68 22.17 -2.29
N ASP A 9 9.85 21.41 -3.37
CA ASP A 9 8.87 20.47 -3.89
C ASP A 9 9.53 19.07 -3.98
N PRO A 10 9.44 18.26 -2.91
CA PRO A 10 10.05 16.93 -2.87
C PRO A 10 9.53 15.99 -3.95
N ASN A 11 8.25 16.11 -4.33
CA ASN A 11 7.60 15.22 -5.30
C ASN A 11 8.14 15.45 -6.70
N LYS A 12 8.39 16.70 -7.10
CA LYS A 12 9.15 16.99 -8.34
C LYS A 12 10.53 16.32 -8.35
N LEU A 13 11.22 16.29 -7.21
CA LEU A 13 12.55 15.66 -7.16
C LEU A 13 12.46 14.12 -7.23
N VAL A 14 11.44 13.51 -6.62
CA VAL A 14 11.12 12.07 -6.81
C VAL A 14 10.92 11.75 -8.28
N TRP A 15 10.13 12.58 -8.98
CA TRP A 15 9.92 12.43 -10.42
C TRP A 15 11.20 12.55 -11.23
N LEU A 16 12.08 13.50 -10.91
CA LEU A 16 13.38 13.63 -11.56
C LEU A 16 14.26 12.40 -11.33
N ARG A 17 14.20 11.79 -10.13
CA ARG A 17 14.93 10.55 -9.83
C ARG A 17 14.41 9.37 -10.63
N LEU A 18 13.09 9.22 -10.76
CA LEU A 18 12.51 8.21 -11.66
C LEU A 18 12.92 8.48 -13.10
N LYS A 19 12.85 9.73 -13.57
CA LYS A 19 13.26 10.12 -14.93
C LYS A 19 14.72 9.83 -15.23
N GLN A 20 15.63 9.93 -14.25
CA GLN A 20 17.03 9.53 -14.44
C GLN A 20 17.17 8.06 -14.84
N LEU A 21 16.23 7.20 -14.44
CA LEU A 21 16.21 5.79 -14.80
C LEU A 21 15.76 5.53 -16.24
N THR A 22 15.48 6.55 -17.07
CA THR A 22 15.37 6.34 -18.53
C THR A 22 16.75 6.22 -19.20
N SER A 23 17.84 6.55 -18.49
CA SER A 23 19.20 6.34 -18.96
C SER A 23 19.64 4.89 -18.72
N VAL A 24 19.99 4.19 -19.81
CA VAL A 24 20.53 2.82 -19.76
C VAL A 24 21.80 2.75 -18.89
N GLU A 25 22.67 3.74 -18.98
CA GLU A 25 23.90 3.78 -18.19
C GLU A 25 23.63 3.95 -16.69
N VAL A 26 22.65 4.79 -16.33
CA VAL A 26 22.22 4.93 -14.92
C VAL A 26 21.63 3.61 -14.42
N CYS A 27 20.82 2.94 -15.24
CA CYS A 27 20.24 1.64 -14.91
C CYS A 27 21.31 0.55 -14.73
N ARG A 28 22.35 0.53 -15.57
CA ARG A 28 23.49 -0.39 -15.46
C ARG A 28 24.20 -0.22 -14.13
N ASN A 29 24.50 1.03 -13.77
CA ASN A 29 25.14 1.36 -12.51
C ASN A 29 24.26 0.99 -11.31
N LEU A 30 22.94 1.21 -11.40
CA LEU A 30 21.99 0.80 -10.37
C LEU A 30 21.97 -0.72 -10.16
N ILE A 31 21.88 -1.50 -11.24
CA ILE A 31 21.82 -2.97 -11.14
C ILE A 31 23.13 -3.52 -10.57
N LYS A 32 24.29 -2.99 -10.99
CA LYS A 32 25.60 -3.33 -10.41
C LYS A 32 25.66 -3.01 -8.91
N ASP A 33 25.21 -1.82 -8.51
CA ASP A 33 25.12 -1.43 -7.09
C ASP A 33 24.21 -2.38 -6.29
N LYS A 34 23.06 -2.79 -6.84
CA LYS A 34 22.17 -3.77 -6.22
C LYS A 34 22.85 -5.14 -6.07
N CYS A 35 23.54 -5.62 -7.10
CA CYS A 35 24.29 -6.88 -7.04
C CYS A 35 25.34 -6.84 -5.92
N THR A 36 26.15 -5.77 -5.86
CA THR A 36 27.15 -5.58 -4.82
C THR A 36 26.54 -5.55 -3.41
N ARG A 37 25.48 -4.76 -3.19
CA ARG A 37 24.82 -4.65 -1.88
C ARG A 37 24.20 -5.96 -1.40
N GLN A 38 23.74 -6.80 -2.34
CA GLN A 38 23.11 -8.09 -2.02
C GLN A 38 24.09 -9.26 -2.09
N SER A 39 25.38 -9.01 -2.35
CA SER A 39 26.40 -10.06 -2.56
C SER A 39 26.01 -11.07 -3.64
N LEU A 40 25.38 -10.60 -4.71
CA LEU A 40 24.97 -11.38 -5.86
C LEU A 40 25.83 -11.04 -7.08
N SER A 41 25.91 -11.96 -8.03
CA SER A 41 26.58 -11.76 -9.31
C SER A 41 25.65 -12.12 -10.45
N LEU A 42 25.56 -11.23 -11.44
CA LEU A 42 24.88 -11.46 -12.70
C LEU A 42 25.91 -11.40 -13.83
N PRO A 43 25.76 -12.22 -14.89
CA PRO A 43 26.57 -12.08 -16.09
C PRO A 43 26.42 -10.69 -16.69
N GLU A 44 27.51 -10.12 -17.20
CA GLU A 44 27.52 -8.74 -17.71
C GLU A 44 26.51 -8.54 -18.86
N GLU A 45 26.34 -9.55 -19.71
CA GLU A 45 25.31 -9.56 -20.77
C GLU A 45 23.89 -9.47 -20.20
N THR A 46 23.63 -10.10 -19.05
CA THR A 46 22.32 -10.03 -18.37
C THR A 46 22.11 -8.65 -17.77
N ILE A 47 23.15 -8.04 -17.20
CA ILE A 47 23.10 -6.66 -16.71
C ILE A 47 22.75 -5.72 -17.88
N ASP A 48 23.35 -5.91 -19.06
CA ASP A 48 23.10 -5.07 -20.23
C ASP A 48 21.66 -5.16 -20.71
N ARG A 49 21.15 -6.39 -20.90
CA ARG A 49 19.73 -6.59 -21.28
C ARG A 49 18.77 -6.02 -20.25
N LYS A 50 19.04 -6.24 -18.96
CA LYS A 50 18.21 -5.68 -17.88
C LYS A 50 18.25 -4.16 -17.82
N SER A 51 19.40 -3.54 -18.10
CA SER A 51 19.54 -2.08 -18.06
C SER A 51 18.73 -1.42 -19.16
N ILE A 52 18.76 -1.99 -20.38
CA ILE A 52 17.91 -1.56 -21.49
C ILE A 52 16.43 -1.76 -21.16
N GLY A 53 16.09 -2.93 -20.64
CA GLY A 53 14.73 -3.28 -20.26
C GLY A 53 14.16 -2.37 -19.17
N LEU A 54 14.96 -2.05 -18.15
CA LEU A 54 14.59 -1.15 -17.07
C LEU A 54 14.35 0.26 -17.61
N ALA A 55 15.29 0.79 -18.39
CA ALA A 55 15.16 2.11 -18.98
C ALA A 55 13.90 2.25 -19.84
N SER A 56 13.60 1.25 -20.67
CA SER A 56 12.41 1.22 -21.51
C SER A 56 11.10 1.12 -20.71
N ALA A 57 11.07 0.30 -19.65
CA ALA A 57 9.89 0.18 -18.79
C ALA A 57 9.61 1.50 -18.03
N ILE A 58 10.65 2.16 -17.53
CA ILE A 58 10.53 3.48 -16.90
C ILE A 58 10.04 4.53 -17.88
N ASP A 59 10.63 4.58 -19.09
CA ASP A 59 10.22 5.52 -20.13
C ASP A 59 8.73 5.33 -20.49
N SER A 60 8.30 4.08 -20.65
CA SER A 60 6.89 3.74 -20.89
C SER A 60 5.98 4.17 -19.74
N ALA A 61 6.39 3.92 -18.49
CA ALA A 61 5.64 4.36 -17.31
C ALA A 61 5.47 5.88 -17.29
N LEU A 62 6.55 6.63 -17.57
CA LEU A 62 6.54 8.09 -17.60
C LEU A 62 5.72 8.64 -18.76
N GLY A 63 5.71 7.98 -19.92
CA GLY A 63 4.85 8.34 -21.05
C GLY A 63 3.38 8.34 -20.65
N TYR A 64 2.91 7.25 -20.04
CA TYR A 64 1.54 7.20 -19.52
C TYR A 64 1.28 8.21 -18.40
N TRP A 65 2.30 8.56 -17.61
CA TRP A 65 2.11 9.45 -16.46
C TRP A 65 2.04 10.94 -16.86
N GLN A 66 2.96 11.37 -17.72
CA GLN A 66 3.16 12.79 -18.09
C GLN A 66 2.09 13.31 -19.05
N GLU A 67 1.42 12.44 -19.79
CA GLU A 67 0.26 12.83 -20.58
C GLU A 67 -0.83 13.37 -19.64
N LYS A 68 -1.07 14.69 -19.72
CA LYS A 68 -2.13 15.34 -18.95
C LYS A 68 -3.46 14.71 -19.40
N PRO A 69 -4.18 14.02 -18.50
CA PRO A 69 -5.42 13.36 -18.88
C PRO A 69 -6.45 14.42 -19.30
N SER A 70 -7.15 14.16 -20.40
CA SER A 70 -8.22 15.03 -20.90
C SER A 70 -9.58 14.74 -20.25
N SER A 71 -9.68 13.59 -19.56
CA SER A 71 -10.89 13.10 -18.89
C SER A 71 -10.53 12.09 -17.80
N LEU A 72 -11.47 11.85 -16.87
CA LEU A 72 -11.34 10.81 -15.86
C LEU A 72 -11.07 9.42 -16.47
N ASN A 73 -11.69 9.12 -17.62
CA ASN A 73 -11.44 7.88 -18.38
C ASN A 73 -9.95 7.71 -18.71
N SER A 74 -9.37 8.73 -19.36
CA SER A 74 -7.96 8.70 -19.75
C SER A 74 -7.03 8.69 -18.54
N TRP A 75 -7.45 9.31 -17.43
CA TRP A 75 -6.68 9.36 -16.20
C TRP A 75 -6.55 7.98 -15.54
N VAL A 76 -7.68 7.29 -15.33
CA VAL A 76 -7.67 5.92 -14.78
C VAL A 76 -6.83 4.98 -15.64
N LEU A 77 -7.04 5.00 -16.96
CA LEU A 77 -6.34 4.10 -17.87
C LEU A 77 -4.84 4.36 -17.90
N SER A 78 -4.43 5.62 -17.98
CA SER A 78 -3.01 5.96 -18.03
C SER A 78 -2.31 5.59 -16.73
N ARG A 79 -2.91 5.84 -15.55
CA ARG A 79 -2.31 5.44 -14.26
C ARG A 79 -2.27 3.93 -14.07
N TYR A 80 -3.28 3.21 -14.56
CA TYR A 80 -3.24 1.75 -14.56
C TYR A 80 -2.04 1.21 -15.36
N TYR A 81 -1.88 1.67 -16.61
CA TYR A 81 -0.76 1.23 -17.45
C TYR A 81 0.59 1.71 -16.95
N ALA A 82 0.66 2.90 -16.35
CA ALA A 82 1.88 3.39 -15.74
C ALA A 82 2.30 2.53 -14.54
N LEU A 83 1.37 2.16 -13.66
CA LEU A 83 1.63 1.25 -12.55
C LEU A 83 2.09 -0.12 -13.04
N LEU A 84 1.43 -0.67 -14.07
CA LEU A 84 1.84 -1.91 -14.71
C LEU A 84 3.31 -1.84 -15.15
N GLN A 85 3.71 -0.78 -15.86
CA GLN A 85 5.09 -0.59 -16.29
C GLN A 85 6.07 -0.42 -15.12
N LEU A 86 5.67 0.25 -14.03
CA LEU A 86 6.49 0.37 -12.82
C LEU A 86 6.72 -0.99 -12.15
N THR A 87 5.71 -1.87 -12.11
CA THR A 87 5.89 -3.22 -11.56
C THR A 87 6.81 -4.09 -12.43
N ILE A 88 6.76 -3.93 -13.75
CA ILE A 88 7.71 -4.55 -14.69
C ILE A 88 9.13 -4.03 -14.41
N ALA A 89 9.30 -2.71 -14.30
CA ALA A 89 10.58 -2.08 -13.99
C ALA A 89 11.17 -2.61 -12.66
N GLU A 90 10.34 -2.78 -11.64
CA GLU A 90 10.76 -3.39 -10.37
C GLU A 90 11.32 -4.80 -10.57
N GLN A 91 10.61 -5.68 -11.28
CA GLN A 91 11.04 -7.05 -11.54
C GLN A 91 12.34 -7.10 -12.36
N VAL A 92 12.44 -6.31 -13.43
CA VAL A 92 13.63 -6.24 -14.30
C VAL A 92 14.85 -5.76 -13.50
N SER A 93 14.66 -4.78 -12.62
CA SER A 93 15.74 -4.20 -11.80
C SER A 93 16.28 -5.14 -10.72
N SER A 94 15.62 -6.27 -10.46
CA SER A 94 15.98 -7.15 -9.35
C SER A 94 17.20 -8.00 -9.67
N PRO A 95 18.23 -8.07 -8.81
CA PRO A 95 19.37 -8.97 -9.03
C PRO A 95 19.06 -10.44 -8.72
N ASN A 96 17.93 -10.73 -8.07
CA ASN A 96 17.55 -12.08 -7.62
C ASN A 96 17.04 -13.01 -8.73
N ASN A 97 16.90 -12.51 -9.95
CA ASN A 97 16.50 -13.29 -11.11
C ASN A 97 17.36 -12.90 -12.32
N GLN A 98 17.34 -13.71 -13.37
CA GLN A 98 17.99 -13.40 -14.65
C GLN A 98 17.00 -12.83 -15.68
N SER A 99 15.73 -12.65 -15.29
CA SER A 99 14.64 -12.25 -16.16
C SER A 99 14.80 -10.81 -16.64
N ASP A 100 14.96 -10.63 -17.96
CA ASP A 100 14.93 -9.33 -18.62
C ASP A 100 13.50 -8.90 -18.99
N LEU A 101 13.37 -7.73 -19.61
CA LEU A 101 12.08 -7.19 -20.02
C LEU A 101 11.29 -8.14 -20.92
N ALA A 102 11.95 -8.76 -21.92
CA ALA A 102 11.29 -9.68 -22.84
C ALA A 102 10.72 -10.90 -22.10
N SER A 103 11.46 -11.45 -21.14
CA SER A 103 10.98 -12.57 -20.33
C SER A 103 9.78 -12.21 -19.44
N ILE A 104 9.76 -11.00 -18.87
CA ILE A 104 8.66 -10.53 -18.02
C ILE A 104 7.43 -10.18 -18.87
N GLN A 105 7.61 -9.55 -20.02
CA GLN A 105 6.52 -9.18 -20.93
C GLN A 105 5.76 -10.40 -21.49
N LYS A 106 6.38 -11.57 -21.61
CA LYS A 106 5.66 -12.81 -21.94
C LYS A 106 4.49 -13.09 -20.98
N HIS A 107 4.60 -12.68 -19.72
CA HIS A 107 3.48 -12.80 -18.77
C HIS A 107 2.38 -11.78 -19.06
N THR A 108 2.71 -10.57 -19.51
CA THR A 108 1.69 -9.58 -19.92
C THR A 108 0.91 -10.03 -21.16
N GLU A 109 1.56 -10.73 -22.10
CA GLU A 109 0.93 -11.29 -23.31
C GLU A 109 -0.12 -12.37 -22.98
N GLN A 110 0.06 -13.08 -21.86
CA GLN A 110 -0.90 -14.06 -21.34
C GLN A 110 -2.10 -13.41 -20.62
N GLY A 111 -2.14 -12.08 -20.55
CA GLY A 111 -3.13 -11.29 -19.84
C GLY A 111 -2.57 -10.69 -18.55
N HIS A 112 -3.39 -9.85 -17.90
CA HIS A 112 -2.92 -9.08 -16.74
C HIS A 112 -2.95 -9.88 -15.42
N GLY A 113 -3.55 -11.08 -15.39
CA GLY A 113 -3.58 -11.96 -14.22
C GLY A 113 -4.64 -11.62 -13.16
N LEU A 114 -5.62 -10.79 -13.53
CA LEU A 114 -6.75 -10.41 -12.70
C LEU A 114 -8.06 -10.59 -13.49
N ALA A 115 -9.17 -10.71 -12.76
CA ALA A 115 -10.51 -10.70 -13.29
C ALA A 115 -11.45 -9.93 -12.36
N ILE A 116 -12.59 -9.52 -12.91
CA ILE A 116 -13.64 -8.82 -12.17
C ILE A 116 -14.97 -9.51 -12.41
N TRP A 117 -15.76 -9.60 -11.35
CA TRP A 117 -17.12 -10.12 -11.34
C TRP A 117 -18.09 -8.96 -11.23
N LEU A 118 -18.96 -8.84 -12.23
CA LEU A 118 -19.89 -7.71 -12.42
C LEU A 118 -21.37 -8.14 -12.38
N LYS A 119 -21.65 -9.44 -12.46
CA LYS A 119 -23.01 -9.94 -12.72
C LYS A 119 -23.88 -9.89 -11.46
N GLY A 120 -25.09 -9.34 -11.60
CA GLY A 120 -26.07 -9.30 -10.53
C GLY A 120 -25.71 -8.35 -9.38
N ILE A 121 -24.89 -7.35 -9.67
CA ILE A 121 -24.44 -6.35 -8.69
C ILE A 121 -24.96 -4.98 -9.13
N ASP A 122 -25.70 -4.32 -8.24
CA ASP A 122 -26.36 -3.06 -8.51
C ASP A 122 -25.41 -1.86 -8.42
N SER A 123 -24.48 -1.87 -7.44
CA SER A 123 -23.53 -0.77 -7.22
C SER A 123 -22.15 -1.07 -7.82
N PRO A 124 -21.50 -0.10 -8.49
CA PRO A 124 -20.12 -0.27 -8.97
C PRO A 124 -19.10 -0.49 -7.86
N LEU A 125 -19.39 -0.06 -6.63
CA LEU A 125 -18.50 -0.28 -5.48
C LEU A 125 -18.45 -1.75 -5.05
N ASP A 126 -19.50 -2.52 -5.32
CA ASP A 126 -19.60 -3.91 -4.88
C ASP A 126 -19.02 -4.89 -5.91
N TYR A 127 -18.50 -4.39 -7.04
CA TYR A 127 -17.83 -5.23 -8.04
C TYR A 127 -16.58 -5.89 -7.46
N ASN A 128 -16.52 -7.21 -7.59
CA ASN A 128 -15.51 -8.04 -6.95
C ASN A 128 -14.34 -8.34 -7.90
N ILE A 129 -13.12 -8.08 -7.45
CA ILE A 129 -11.88 -8.35 -8.19
C ILE A 129 -11.16 -9.53 -7.54
N TYR A 130 -10.61 -10.42 -8.37
CA TYR A 130 -9.90 -11.61 -7.90
C TYR A 130 -8.73 -11.97 -8.81
N GLY A 131 -7.79 -12.74 -8.26
CA GLY A 131 -6.59 -13.20 -8.96
C GLY A 131 -6.87 -14.35 -9.92
N LEU A 132 -6.12 -14.38 -11.03
CA LEU A 132 -6.06 -15.53 -11.94
C LEU A 132 -4.68 -16.19 -11.89
N LYS A 133 -4.63 -17.51 -12.07
CA LYS A 133 -3.36 -18.23 -12.27
C LYS A 133 -2.83 -17.89 -13.65
N GLY A 134 -1.72 -17.18 -13.69
CA GLY A 134 -1.08 -16.71 -14.92
C GLY A 134 -1.23 -15.19 -15.11
N GLY A 135 -0.65 -14.71 -16.21
CA GLY A 135 -0.57 -13.28 -16.46
C GLY A 135 0.47 -12.56 -15.60
N HIS A 136 0.63 -11.26 -15.87
CA HIS A 136 1.63 -10.42 -15.20
C HIS A 136 1.45 -10.35 -13.68
N PHE A 137 0.23 -10.08 -13.21
CA PHE A 137 -0.04 -9.89 -11.79
C PHE A 137 0.35 -11.12 -10.94
N TYR A 138 0.02 -12.33 -11.41
CA TYR A 138 0.40 -13.57 -10.73
C TYR A 138 1.92 -13.74 -10.66
N SER A 139 2.64 -13.41 -11.73
CA SER A 139 4.11 -13.44 -11.76
C SER A 139 4.72 -12.40 -10.81
N TYR A 140 4.16 -11.19 -10.79
CA TYR A 140 4.58 -10.12 -9.90
C TYR A 140 4.35 -10.46 -8.42
N ALA A 141 3.19 -11.03 -8.07
CA ALA A 141 2.92 -11.48 -6.71
C ALA A 141 3.93 -12.54 -6.24
N LYS A 142 4.28 -13.53 -7.09
CA LYS A 142 5.36 -14.48 -6.78
C LYS A 142 6.72 -13.81 -6.59
N TYR A 143 7.03 -12.83 -7.43
CA TYR A 143 8.27 -12.06 -7.32
C TYR A 143 8.39 -11.33 -5.97
N LEU A 144 7.28 -10.82 -5.44
CA LEU A 144 7.22 -10.20 -4.11
C LEU A 144 7.33 -11.21 -2.95
N GLY A 145 7.44 -12.51 -3.23
CA GLY A 145 7.46 -13.56 -2.22
C GLY A 145 6.07 -13.92 -1.69
N LEU A 146 5.00 -13.49 -2.35
CA LEU A 146 3.64 -13.89 -2.01
C LEU A 146 3.33 -15.27 -2.59
N GLU A 147 2.31 -15.94 -2.03
CA GLU A 147 1.83 -17.26 -2.47
C GLU A 147 0.51 -17.15 -3.24
N PRO A 148 0.49 -16.63 -4.49
CA PRO A 148 -0.75 -16.41 -5.24
C PRO A 148 -1.49 -17.69 -5.59
N LYS A 149 -0.84 -18.85 -5.52
CA LYS A 149 -1.50 -20.15 -5.69
C LYS A 149 -2.64 -20.39 -4.68
N GLU A 150 -2.58 -19.74 -3.52
CA GLU A 150 -3.54 -19.93 -2.42
C GLU A 150 -4.80 -19.06 -2.55
N TRP A 151 -4.82 -18.08 -3.46
CA TRP A 151 -5.95 -17.17 -3.64
C TRP A 151 -6.32 -16.90 -5.10
N ALA A 152 -5.49 -17.28 -6.07
CA ALA A 152 -5.78 -17.11 -7.49
C ALA A 152 -6.60 -18.28 -8.06
N ALA A 153 -7.63 -17.95 -8.84
CA ALA A 153 -8.47 -18.90 -9.55
C ALA A 153 -7.78 -19.43 -10.82
N ASP A 154 -8.04 -20.67 -11.22
CA ASP A 154 -7.49 -21.25 -12.46
C ASP A 154 -8.04 -20.57 -13.73
N ARG A 155 -9.25 -20.01 -13.65
CA ARG A 155 -9.94 -19.37 -14.76
C ARG A 155 -10.91 -18.32 -14.24
N ARG A 156 -11.45 -17.51 -15.15
CA ARG A 156 -12.57 -16.60 -14.84
C ARG A 156 -13.79 -17.41 -14.40
N ALA A 157 -14.38 -17.02 -13.28
CA ALA A 157 -15.62 -17.58 -12.78
C ALA A 157 -16.75 -17.43 -13.80
N LYS A 158 -17.57 -18.48 -13.95
CA LYS A 158 -18.74 -18.49 -14.85
C LYS A 158 -20.03 -18.10 -14.13
N ASP A 159 -20.14 -18.50 -12.87
CA ASP A 159 -21.24 -18.27 -11.94
C ASP A 159 -20.71 -17.84 -10.56
N ILE A 160 -21.63 -17.44 -9.68
CA ILE A 160 -21.30 -16.93 -8.34
C ILE A 160 -20.66 -18.00 -7.44
N SER A 161 -21.07 -19.25 -7.59
CA SER A 161 -20.54 -20.37 -6.78
C SER A 161 -19.07 -20.59 -7.08
N GLU A 162 -18.65 -20.47 -8.35
CA GLU A 162 -17.23 -20.50 -8.73
C GLU A 162 -16.43 -19.31 -8.17
N LEU A 163 -17.04 -18.12 -8.06
CA LEU A 163 -16.39 -16.95 -7.44
C LEU A 163 -16.16 -17.19 -5.95
N GLU A 164 -17.17 -17.67 -5.23
CA GLU A 164 -17.13 -17.92 -3.78
C GLU A 164 -16.08 -18.97 -3.36
N MET A 165 -15.60 -19.80 -4.30
CA MET A 165 -14.49 -20.74 -4.05
C MET A 165 -13.13 -20.05 -3.91
N HIS A 166 -13.01 -18.78 -4.29
CA HIS A 166 -11.75 -18.05 -4.31
C HIS A 166 -11.89 -16.71 -3.59
N PRO A 167 -10.85 -16.28 -2.84
CA PRO A 167 -10.85 -14.95 -2.25
C PRO A 167 -11.02 -13.85 -3.32
N SER A 168 -12.00 -12.98 -3.14
CA SER A 168 -12.21 -11.78 -3.92
C SER A 168 -12.30 -10.55 -3.01
N VAL A 169 -12.17 -9.37 -3.59
CA VAL A 169 -12.26 -8.10 -2.87
C VAL A 169 -13.09 -7.10 -3.67
N SER A 170 -14.00 -6.39 -3.01
CA SER A 170 -14.83 -5.38 -3.67
C SER A 170 -14.04 -4.11 -3.96
N ILE A 171 -14.50 -3.28 -4.89
CA ILE A 171 -13.94 -1.94 -5.11
C ILE A 171 -14.08 -1.07 -3.86
N LYS A 172 -15.21 -1.21 -3.14
CA LYS A 172 -15.45 -0.56 -1.85
C LYS A 172 -14.36 -0.91 -0.84
N ASP A 173 -14.13 -2.20 -0.63
CA ASP A 173 -13.11 -2.68 0.31
C ASP A 173 -11.73 -2.18 -0.11
N LEU A 174 -11.42 -2.16 -1.40
CA LEU A 174 -10.14 -1.61 -1.88
C LEU A 174 -9.99 -0.14 -1.50
N PHE A 175 -11.01 0.70 -1.70
CA PHE A 175 -10.97 2.11 -1.26
C PHE A 175 -10.87 2.25 0.26
N GLN A 176 -11.61 1.45 1.03
CA GLN A 176 -11.59 1.44 2.49
C GLN A 176 -10.20 1.14 3.07
N HIS A 177 -9.36 0.44 2.33
CA HIS A 177 -8.01 0.05 2.73
C HIS A 177 -6.88 0.87 2.06
N ILE A 178 -7.20 2.04 1.48
CA ILE A 178 -6.18 3.01 1.06
C ILE A 178 -6.02 4.05 2.17
N PRO A 179 -4.88 4.06 2.88
CA PRO A 179 -4.65 4.93 4.03
C PRO A 179 -4.87 6.40 3.70
N GLU A 180 -4.43 6.84 2.52
CA GLU A 180 -4.52 8.24 2.14
C GLU A 180 -5.92 8.73 1.79
N LEU A 181 -6.90 7.82 1.69
CA LEU A 181 -8.31 8.18 1.51
C LEU A 181 -9.06 8.27 2.84
N GLU A 182 -8.46 7.81 3.94
CA GLU A 182 -9.10 7.76 5.24
C GLU A 182 -9.76 9.09 5.66
N PRO A 183 -9.13 10.27 5.47
CA PRO A 183 -9.73 11.53 5.90
C PRO A 183 -10.95 11.98 5.10
N VAL A 184 -11.24 11.39 3.94
CA VAL A 184 -12.29 11.86 3.03
C VAL A 184 -13.31 10.79 2.65
N LEU A 185 -12.99 9.52 2.87
CA LEU A 185 -13.77 8.39 2.37
C LEU A 185 -15.24 8.43 2.84
N TYR A 186 -15.45 8.68 4.14
CA TYR A 186 -16.78 8.71 4.72
C TYR A 186 -17.66 9.79 4.08
N SER A 187 -17.08 10.94 3.72
CA SER A 187 -17.80 12.02 3.04
C SER A 187 -18.30 11.61 1.65
N PHE A 188 -17.57 10.75 0.94
CA PHE A 188 -17.95 10.31 -0.41
C PHE A 188 -18.95 9.16 -0.40
N ILE A 189 -18.75 8.13 0.43
CA ILE A 189 -19.53 6.88 0.34
C ILE A 189 -20.29 6.52 1.61
N GLN A 190 -20.23 7.35 2.66
CA GLN A 190 -20.88 7.15 3.96
C GLN A 190 -20.52 5.80 4.62
N GLU A 191 -19.33 5.30 4.33
CA GLU A 191 -18.75 4.12 4.97
C GLU A 191 -17.35 4.44 5.48
N PRO A 192 -16.97 3.94 6.66
CA PRO A 192 -15.69 4.26 7.28
C PRO A 192 -14.53 3.59 6.54
N SER A 193 -13.34 4.17 6.67
CA SER A 193 -12.11 3.50 6.29
C SER A 193 -11.80 2.37 7.26
N LYS A 194 -11.20 1.31 6.74
CA LYS A 194 -10.67 0.17 7.50
C LYS A 194 -9.18 0.32 7.84
N CYS A 195 -8.61 1.50 7.58
CA CYS A 195 -7.25 1.85 8.00
C CYS A 195 -7.29 2.44 9.41
N LEU A 196 -6.52 1.88 10.34
CA LEU A 196 -6.54 2.29 11.74
C LEU A 196 -5.25 3.03 12.10
N HIS A 197 -5.35 4.26 12.59
CA HIS A 197 -4.21 4.97 13.16
C HIS A 197 -3.75 4.29 14.43
N ILE A 198 -2.49 3.85 14.48
CA ILE A 198 -1.92 3.18 15.66
C ILE A 198 -0.75 3.95 16.23
N GLY A 199 -0.60 3.91 17.55
CA GLY A 199 0.53 4.52 18.23
C GLY A 199 0.79 3.94 19.61
N HIS A 200 1.92 4.34 20.18
CA HIS A 200 2.30 3.90 21.52
C HIS A 200 1.38 4.54 22.57
N SER A 201 0.67 3.71 23.34
CA SER A 201 -0.29 4.19 24.33
C SER A 201 0.37 4.85 25.54
N SER A 202 -0.32 5.84 26.12
CA SER A 202 0.02 6.42 27.41
C SER A 202 -0.10 5.41 28.56
N GLU A 203 -0.88 4.33 28.38
CA GLU A 203 -1.01 3.23 29.33
C GLU A 203 0.32 2.53 29.62
N ASN A 204 1.26 2.52 28.66
CA ASN A 204 2.59 2.00 28.90
C ASN A 204 3.30 2.76 30.02
N HIS A 205 3.16 4.09 30.07
CA HIS A 205 3.75 4.91 31.12
C HIS A 205 3.04 4.67 32.46
N ARG A 206 1.70 4.61 32.46
CA ARG A 206 0.90 4.29 33.67
C ARG A 206 1.30 2.94 34.26
N TYR A 207 1.49 1.93 33.41
CA TYR A 207 1.93 0.60 33.80
C TYR A 207 3.35 0.61 34.40
N GLU A 208 4.29 1.32 33.77
CA GLU A 208 5.66 1.47 34.29
C GLU A 208 5.70 2.14 35.66
N ASP A 209 4.90 3.18 35.85
CA ASP A 209 4.81 3.92 37.10
C ASP A 209 4.19 3.06 38.22
N GLU A 210 3.22 2.21 37.90
CA GLU A 210 2.67 1.26 38.86
C GLU A 210 3.72 0.24 39.33
N ILE A 211 4.55 -0.28 38.40
CA ILE A 211 5.68 -1.14 38.77
C ILE A 211 6.67 -0.42 39.65
N ARG A 212 7.06 0.81 39.28
CA ARG A 212 7.98 1.63 40.08
C ARG A 212 7.44 1.89 41.47
N ARG A 213 6.14 2.17 41.61
CA ARG A 213 5.47 2.34 42.90
C ARG A 213 5.53 1.06 43.74
N LYS A 214 5.16 -0.08 43.17
CA LYS A 214 5.22 -1.39 43.85
C LYS A 214 6.64 -1.77 44.29
N ASN A 215 7.66 -1.43 43.49
CA ASN A 215 9.06 -1.66 43.87
C ASN A 215 9.48 -0.78 45.04
N ARG A 216 9.09 0.50 45.05
CA ARG A 216 9.35 1.42 46.19
C ARG A 216 8.69 0.92 47.48
N GLU A 217 7.45 0.46 47.41
CA GLU A 217 6.74 -0.12 48.57
C GLU A 217 7.44 -1.36 49.14
N LYS A 218 8.17 -2.11 48.30
CA LYS A 218 8.97 -3.28 48.71
C LYS A 218 10.41 -2.93 49.13
N GLY A 219 10.76 -1.64 49.21
CA GLY A 219 12.11 -1.18 49.53
C GLY A 219 13.14 -1.36 48.40
N ASN A 220 12.71 -1.73 47.20
CA ASN A 220 13.56 -1.88 46.02
C ASN A 220 13.64 -0.55 45.26
N PHE A 221 14.78 0.14 45.35
CA PHE A 221 15.06 1.39 44.63
C PHE A 221 15.61 1.17 43.21
N ASN A 222 15.50 -0.05 42.67
CA ASN A 222 15.92 -0.32 41.31
C ASN A 222 14.92 0.30 40.31
N PHE A 223 15.38 1.26 39.52
CA PHE A 223 14.60 1.96 38.49
C PHE A 223 14.50 1.19 37.16
N SER A 224 15.23 0.08 37.02
CA SER A 224 15.15 -0.74 35.80
C SER A 224 13.77 -1.41 35.70
N LEU A 225 13.09 -1.19 34.58
CA LEU A 225 11.85 -1.87 34.29
C LEU A 225 12.14 -3.31 33.80
N PRO A 226 11.30 -4.29 34.18
CA PRO A 226 11.40 -5.62 33.60
C PRO A 226 11.19 -5.51 32.08
N LYS A 227 11.94 -6.31 31.33
CA LYS A 227 11.65 -6.48 29.91
C LYS A 227 10.26 -7.12 29.79
N ARG A 228 9.46 -6.61 28.88
CA ARG A 228 8.09 -7.06 28.62
C ARG A 228 8.01 -7.77 27.28
N ASP A 229 7.07 -8.70 27.21
CA ASP A 229 6.61 -9.39 26.01
C ASP A 229 5.30 -8.76 25.47
N PHE A 230 5.00 -7.52 25.87
CA PHE A 230 3.85 -6.78 25.37
C PHE A 230 4.02 -5.27 25.47
N THR A 231 3.23 -4.55 24.67
CA THR A 231 3.10 -3.10 24.68
C THR A 231 1.63 -2.71 24.49
N PHE A 232 1.15 -1.70 25.21
CA PHE A 232 -0.17 -1.12 24.96
C PHE A 232 -0.12 -0.22 23.72
N VAL A 233 -1.06 -0.44 22.78
CA VAL A 233 -1.17 0.31 21.53
C VAL A 233 -2.51 1.03 21.54
N SER A 234 -2.47 2.33 21.25
CA SER A 234 -3.66 3.15 21.06
C SER A 234 -4.08 3.13 19.60
N ILE A 235 -5.38 3.05 19.37
CA ILE A 235 -6.04 3.31 18.10
C ILE A 235 -6.73 4.66 18.22
N TYR A 236 -6.43 5.57 17.29
CA TYR A 236 -6.95 6.93 17.30
C TYR A 236 -8.07 7.09 16.26
N GLU A 237 -9.18 7.67 16.69
CA GLU A 237 -10.22 8.14 15.79
C GLU A 237 -9.77 9.40 15.04
N ASN A 238 -10.06 9.45 13.73
CA ASN A 238 -10.03 10.68 12.94
C ASN A 238 -11.45 11.25 12.88
N LEU A 239 -11.60 12.57 13.00
CA LEU A 239 -12.90 13.24 13.07
C LEU A 239 -13.77 12.96 11.84
N ASP A 240 -13.14 12.83 10.67
CA ASP A 240 -13.83 12.62 9.40
C ASP A 240 -14.03 11.13 9.06
N ASN A 241 -13.59 10.23 9.94
CA ASN A 241 -13.73 8.78 9.80
C ASN A 241 -14.19 8.17 11.14
N PRO A 242 -15.50 8.04 11.36
CA PRO A 242 -16.01 7.51 12.62
C PRO A 242 -15.59 6.05 12.77
N ILE A 243 -14.89 5.74 13.87
CA ILE A 243 -14.51 4.36 14.20
C ILE A 243 -15.21 3.91 15.48
N ASN A 244 -15.61 2.65 15.51
CA ASN A 244 -16.17 2.01 16.69
C ASN A 244 -15.48 0.67 16.95
N LEU A 245 -15.79 0.06 18.10
CA LEU A 245 -15.17 -1.20 18.50
C LEU A 245 -15.48 -2.33 17.51
N GLU A 246 -16.69 -2.37 16.93
CA GLU A 246 -17.09 -3.39 15.97
C GLU A 246 -16.22 -3.34 14.70
N LEU A 247 -16.03 -2.15 14.13
CA LEU A 247 -15.14 -1.92 12.99
C LEU A 247 -13.69 -2.31 13.32
N ILE A 248 -13.19 -1.90 14.49
CA ILE A 248 -11.82 -2.23 14.92
C ILE A 248 -11.63 -3.74 14.98
N LEU A 249 -12.59 -4.48 15.54
CA LEU A 249 -12.54 -5.93 15.62
C LEU A 249 -12.66 -6.58 14.23
N ASP A 250 -13.46 -6.02 13.32
CA ASP A 250 -13.58 -6.49 11.92
C ASP A 250 -12.24 -6.43 11.16
N THR A 251 -11.39 -5.43 11.44
CA THR A 251 -10.06 -5.34 10.83
C THR A 251 -9.10 -6.46 11.25
N LYS A 252 -9.46 -7.25 12.28
CA LYS A 252 -8.61 -8.32 12.85
C LYS A 252 -7.23 -7.82 13.26
N ILE A 253 -7.15 -6.57 13.73
CA ILE A 253 -5.92 -6.02 14.27
C ILE A 253 -5.41 -6.93 15.40
N PRO A 254 -4.09 -7.25 15.45
CA PRO A 254 -3.55 -8.22 16.41
C PRO A 254 -3.37 -7.60 17.81
N LEU A 255 -4.46 -7.08 18.38
CA LEU A 255 -4.50 -6.52 19.73
C LEU A 255 -5.49 -7.30 20.60
N ASP A 256 -5.03 -7.66 21.79
CA ASP A 256 -5.88 -8.25 22.83
C ASP A 256 -6.50 -7.15 23.70
N ASP A 257 -7.58 -7.49 24.41
CA ASP A 257 -8.18 -6.65 25.46
C ASP A 257 -8.49 -5.20 25.02
N ILE A 258 -8.95 -5.01 23.78
CA ILE A 258 -9.26 -3.68 23.24
C ILE A 258 -10.39 -3.03 24.04
N ARG A 259 -10.15 -1.83 24.58
CA ARG A 259 -11.08 -1.08 25.42
C ARG A 259 -11.08 0.39 25.03
N LEU A 260 -12.25 1.02 25.11
CA LEU A 260 -12.38 2.46 24.97
C LEU A 260 -11.79 3.14 26.21
N GLU A 261 -10.89 4.10 26.01
CA GLU A 261 -10.41 5.00 27.07
C GLU A 261 -11.48 6.06 27.34
N THR A 262 -12.22 5.90 28.42
CA THR A 262 -13.10 6.95 28.94
C THR A 262 -12.25 8.00 29.65
N ASN A 263 -11.91 9.08 28.96
CA ASN A 263 -11.40 10.30 29.61
C ASN A 263 -12.59 11.23 29.88
N GLU A 264 -12.86 11.52 31.15
CA GLU A 264 -13.87 12.51 31.55
C GLU A 264 -13.54 13.94 31.06
N ASP A 265 -12.26 14.20 30.73
CA ASP A 265 -11.73 15.52 30.33
C ASP A 265 -11.53 15.71 28.81
N SER A 266 -11.68 14.67 27.97
CA SER A 266 -11.45 14.79 26.52
C SER A 266 -12.77 14.80 25.76
N SER A 267 -13.26 15.99 25.42
CA SER A 267 -14.59 16.20 24.86
C SER A 267 -14.79 15.78 23.40
N GLU A 268 -13.83 15.17 22.70
CA GLU A 268 -13.98 15.09 21.22
C GLU A 268 -13.49 13.82 20.50
N ARG A 269 -12.78 12.86 21.12
CA ARG A 269 -12.23 11.70 20.37
C ARG A 269 -12.24 10.40 21.13
N SER A 270 -12.70 9.34 20.47
CA SER A 270 -12.58 7.97 20.97
C SER A 270 -11.15 7.48 20.80
N ILE A 271 -10.53 7.07 21.90
CA ILE A 271 -9.22 6.39 21.88
C ILE A 271 -9.46 4.96 22.37
N PHE A 272 -9.08 3.98 21.57
CA PHE A 272 -9.15 2.57 21.99
C PHE A 272 -7.74 2.09 22.34
N ASN A 273 -7.56 1.50 23.50
CA ASN A 273 -6.29 0.89 23.90
C ASN A 273 -6.40 -0.63 23.85
N GLY A 274 -5.42 -1.28 23.25
CA GLY A 274 -5.29 -2.74 23.22
C GLY A 274 -3.86 -3.17 23.53
N LYS A 275 -3.68 -4.45 23.83
CA LYS A 275 -2.39 -5.05 24.16
C LYS A 275 -1.82 -5.77 22.95
N LEU A 276 -0.65 -5.35 22.47
CA LEU A 276 0.12 -6.05 21.45
C LEU A 276 1.17 -6.93 22.12
N ASN A 277 1.08 -8.25 21.94
CA ASN A 277 2.13 -9.16 22.39
C ASN A 277 3.29 -9.19 21.38
N HIS A 278 4.53 -9.27 21.88
CA HIS A 278 5.73 -9.33 21.06
C HIS A 278 6.87 -10.04 21.83
N GLU A 279 7.91 -10.48 21.12
CA GLU A 279 9.07 -11.07 21.79
C GLU A 279 9.73 -10.09 22.77
N THR A 280 10.22 -10.63 23.89
CA THR A 280 10.83 -9.83 24.95
C THR A 280 12.06 -9.07 24.46
N GLY A 281 12.01 -7.75 24.55
CA GLY A 281 13.12 -6.88 24.15
C GLY A 281 13.13 -6.49 22.66
N GLN A 282 12.15 -6.94 21.87
CA GLN A 282 11.89 -6.39 20.55
C GLN A 282 11.07 -5.10 20.64
N LEU A 283 11.14 -4.29 19.58
CA LEU A 283 10.35 -3.07 19.45
C LEU A 283 8.91 -3.44 19.07
N TRP A 284 7.91 -2.86 19.72
CA TRP A 284 6.51 -3.24 19.49
C TRP A 284 6.08 -3.09 18.02
N TRP A 285 6.55 -2.04 17.34
CA TRP A 285 6.22 -1.78 15.95
C TRP A 285 6.85 -2.77 14.96
N SER A 286 7.72 -3.69 15.40
CA SER A 286 8.14 -4.83 14.58
C SER A 286 7.21 -6.03 14.67
N ALA A 287 6.31 -6.07 15.66
CA ALA A 287 5.33 -7.15 15.84
C ALA A 287 3.99 -6.88 15.15
N ILE A 288 3.78 -5.66 14.66
CA ILE A 288 2.61 -5.27 13.88
C ILE A 288 3.05 -4.61 12.58
N GLU A 289 2.61 -5.20 11.46
CA GLU A 289 2.84 -4.59 10.16
C GLU A 289 2.01 -3.31 10.05
N HIS A 290 2.68 -2.23 9.64
CA HIS A 290 2.09 -0.92 9.55
C HIS A 290 2.61 -0.21 8.32
N TYR A 291 1.75 0.63 7.77
CA TYR A 291 2.05 1.48 6.65
C TYR A 291 2.24 2.92 7.10
N LYS A 292 3.09 3.64 6.37
CA LYS A 292 3.29 5.08 6.54
C LYS A 292 3.70 5.69 5.21
N SER A 293 3.14 6.86 4.91
CA SER A 293 3.57 7.68 3.78
C SER A 293 3.80 9.14 4.19
N SER A 294 4.08 10.01 3.24
CA SER A 294 4.14 11.46 3.48
C SER A 294 2.76 12.07 3.75
N PHE A 295 1.68 11.34 3.47
CA PHE A 295 0.30 11.80 3.61
C PHE A 295 -0.38 11.23 4.87
N THR A 296 0.16 10.16 5.46
CA THR A 296 -0.47 9.46 6.58
C THR A 296 0.50 9.18 7.72
N GLY A 297 -0.05 9.09 8.94
CA GLY A 297 0.66 8.57 10.10
C GLY A 297 0.97 7.08 9.98
N SER A 298 1.42 6.46 11.08
CA SER A 298 1.54 5.00 11.12
C SER A 298 0.14 4.40 11.23
N MET A 299 -0.23 3.58 10.26
CA MET A 299 -1.56 2.97 10.19
C MET A 299 -1.46 1.46 10.05
N PHE A 300 -2.34 0.75 10.74
CA PHE A 300 -2.63 -0.65 10.46
C PHE A 300 -3.63 -0.72 9.31
N ILE A 301 -3.43 -1.70 8.43
CA ILE A 301 -4.32 -1.99 7.31
C ILE A 301 -4.57 -3.50 7.34
N GLU A 302 -5.83 -3.94 7.28
CA GLU A 302 -6.12 -5.37 7.21
C GLU A 302 -5.46 -5.98 5.95
N PRO A 303 -4.73 -7.10 6.09
CA PRO A 303 -4.17 -7.81 4.96
C PRO A 303 -5.24 -8.28 3.98
N MET A 304 -5.09 -7.96 2.70
CA MET A 304 -5.97 -8.48 1.65
C MET A 304 -5.85 -10.00 1.61
N PHE A 305 -6.98 -10.71 1.53
CA PHE A 305 -7.06 -12.18 1.62
C PHE A 305 -6.41 -12.76 2.89
N GLY A 306 -6.36 -11.97 3.98
CA GLY A 306 -5.80 -12.36 5.28
C GLY A 306 -4.28 -12.45 5.35
N LYS A 307 -3.55 -12.15 4.26
CA LYS A 307 -2.08 -12.29 4.22
C LYS A 307 -1.33 -11.35 3.28
N VAL A 308 -2.02 -10.59 2.42
CA VAL A 308 -1.38 -9.72 1.42
C VAL A 308 -1.41 -8.27 1.89
N ASN A 309 -0.28 -7.82 2.45
CA ASN A 309 -0.11 -6.46 2.98
C ASN A 309 0.55 -5.48 2.01
N ASP A 310 0.92 -5.93 0.81
CA ASP A 310 1.62 -5.09 -0.14
C ASP A 310 0.70 -3.99 -0.72
N ILE A 311 0.99 -2.73 -0.40
CA ILE A 311 0.16 -1.59 -0.81
C ILE A 311 0.11 -1.39 -2.34
N VAL A 312 1.20 -1.70 -3.05
CA VAL A 312 1.25 -1.58 -4.52
C VAL A 312 0.37 -2.63 -5.16
N VAL A 313 0.32 -3.85 -4.60
CA VAL A 313 -0.61 -4.90 -5.02
C VAL A 313 -2.06 -4.41 -4.87
N ARG A 314 -2.40 -3.74 -3.75
CA ARG A 314 -3.74 -3.19 -3.54
C ARG A 314 -4.10 -2.12 -4.57
N HIS A 315 -3.21 -1.17 -4.84
CA HIS A 315 -3.40 -0.18 -5.90
C HIS A 315 -3.51 -0.81 -7.28
N PHE A 316 -2.77 -1.89 -7.55
CA PHE A 316 -2.87 -2.64 -8.79
C PHE A 316 -4.27 -3.24 -8.95
N PHE A 317 -4.80 -3.91 -7.92
CA PHE A 317 -6.17 -4.43 -7.92
C PHE A 317 -7.19 -3.32 -8.20
N LEU A 318 -7.11 -2.20 -7.48
CA LEU A 318 -8.06 -1.10 -7.64
C LEU A 318 -8.00 -0.47 -9.03
N LEU A 319 -6.81 -0.09 -9.50
CA LEU A 319 -6.67 0.49 -10.84
C LEU A 319 -7.03 -0.50 -11.94
N TYR A 320 -6.78 -1.80 -11.75
CA TYR A 320 -7.27 -2.82 -12.68
C TYR A 320 -8.79 -2.81 -12.73
N GLY A 321 -9.47 -2.87 -11.58
CA GLY A 321 -10.92 -2.81 -11.47
C GLY A 321 -11.48 -1.58 -12.17
N LEU A 322 -11.01 -0.39 -11.79
CA LEU A 322 -11.40 0.87 -12.41
C LEU A 322 -11.14 0.88 -13.93
N SER A 323 -10.02 0.32 -14.39
CA SER A 323 -9.73 0.21 -15.83
C SER A 323 -10.73 -0.67 -16.59
N ILE A 324 -11.31 -1.67 -15.91
CA ILE A 324 -12.36 -2.51 -16.49
C ILE A 324 -13.68 -1.73 -16.51
N LEU A 325 -14.05 -1.05 -15.43
CA LEU A 325 -15.26 -0.22 -15.41
C LEU A 325 -15.26 0.80 -16.56
N VAL A 326 -14.16 1.54 -16.72
CA VAL A 326 -14.01 2.56 -17.77
C VAL A 326 -14.20 1.98 -19.18
N ARG A 327 -13.76 0.74 -19.42
CA ARG A 327 -13.71 0.14 -20.77
C ARG A 327 -14.92 -0.71 -21.11
N TYR A 328 -15.51 -1.38 -20.13
CA TYR A 328 -16.45 -2.46 -20.35
C TYR A 328 -17.81 -2.25 -19.69
N THR A 329 -17.98 -1.20 -18.88
CA THR A 329 -19.28 -0.81 -18.30
C THR A 329 -19.59 0.66 -18.62
N PRO A 330 -19.79 1.04 -19.89
CA PRO A 330 -19.94 2.44 -20.29
C PRO A 330 -21.15 3.13 -19.64
N ASP A 331 -22.26 2.41 -19.43
CA ASP A 331 -23.47 2.96 -18.81
C ASP A 331 -23.22 3.31 -17.32
N VAL A 332 -22.66 2.36 -16.58
CA VAL A 332 -22.26 2.55 -15.17
C VAL A 332 -21.21 3.66 -15.06
N TRP A 333 -20.26 3.70 -15.99
CA TRP A 333 -19.25 4.75 -16.03
C TRP A 333 -19.82 6.14 -16.36
N HIS A 334 -20.92 6.21 -17.12
CA HIS A 334 -21.64 7.46 -17.33
C HIS A 334 -22.27 7.94 -16.02
N GLU A 335 -22.92 7.05 -15.28
CA GLU A 335 -23.49 7.36 -13.95
C GLU A 335 -22.43 7.82 -12.95
N ILE A 336 -21.23 7.24 -12.98
CA ILE A 336 -20.09 7.66 -12.14
C ILE A 336 -19.61 9.07 -12.46
N LYS A 337 -19.67 9.49 -13.73
CA LYS A 337 -19.15 10.80 -14.14
C LYS A 337 -20.14 11.94 -13.98
N ALA A 338 -21.42 11.67 -14.18
CA ALA A 338 -22.43 12.72 -14.34
C ALA A 338 -23.84 12.31 -13.89
N GLY A 339 -24.01 11.12 -13.31
CA GLY A 339 -25.30 10.60 -12.88
C GLY A 339 -25.34 10.35 -11.38
N SER A 340 -26.02 9.29 -11.00
CA SER A 340 -26.32 8.95 -9.60
C SER A 340 -25.11 8.51 -8.76
N TYR A 341 -23.95 8.29 -9.40
CA TYR A 341 -22.71 7.85 -8.75
C TYR A 341 -21.59 8.90 -8.86
N ASP A 342 -21.93 10.18 -9.03
CA ASP A 342 -20.97 11.29 -9.15
C ASP A 342 -20.03 11.45 -7.93
N ASN A 343 -20.51 11.09 -6.74
CA ASN A 343 -19.73 10.97 -5.52
C ASN A 343 -18.58 9.96 -5.66
N ILE A 344 -18.81 8.83 -6.35
CA ILE A 344 -17.77 7.83 -6.64
C ILE A 344 -16.79 8.39 -7.68
N GLY A 345 -17.27 9.13 -8.68
CA GLY A 345 -16.39 9.83 -9.63
C GLY A 345 -15.42 10.79 -8.93
N SER A 346 -15.94 11.58 -8.00
CA SER A 346 -15.14 12.50 -7.18
C SER A 346 -14.14 11.76 -6.27
N LEU A 347 -14.55 10.63 -5.67
CA LEU A 347 -13.65 9.77 -4.90
C LEU A 347 -12.51 9.22 -5.77
N ILE A 348 -12.79 8.79 -7.00
CA ILE A 348 -11.78 8.31 -7.95
C ILE A 348 -10.79 9.43 -8.30
N GLU A 349 -11.27 10.66 -8.53
CA GLU A 349 -10.38 11.81 -8.80
C GLU A 349 -9.47 12.13 -7.61
N TYR A 350 -10.01 12.13 -6.40
CA TYR A 350 -9.22 12.30 -5.18
C TYR A 350 -8.17 11.19 -5.05
N TYR A 351 -8.60 9.94 -5.24
CA TYR A 351 -7.71 8.78 -5.24
C TYR A 351 -6.57 8.90 -6.25
N LEU A 352 -6.87 9.26 -7.50
CA LEU A 352 -5.84 9.39 -8.53
C LEU A 352 -4.85 10.52 -8.20
N THR A 353 -5.33 11.62 -7.63
CA THR A 353 -4.48 12.71 -7.17
C THR A 353 -3.52 12.23 -6.09
N THR A 354 -4.01 11.50 -5.08
CA THR A 354 -3.13 11.03 -4.00
C THR A 354 -2.22 9.88 -4.43
N PHE A 355 -2.73 8.98 -5.28
CA PHE A 355 -1.94 7.96 -5.96
C PHE A 355 -0.72 8.58 -6.65
N GLU A 356 -0.92 9.73 -7.29
CA GLU A 356 0.14 10.41 -8.02
C GLU A 356 1.28 10.94 -7.14
N GLU A 357 1.00 11.21 -5.88
CA GLU A 357 1.97 11.74 -4.93
C GLU A 357 2.67 10.63 -4.13
N VAL A 358 2.00 9.51 -3.90
CA VAL A 358 2.48 8.42 -3.04
C VAL A 358 3.28 7.38 -3.82
N ILE A 359 2.73 6.90 -4.93
CA ILE A 359 3.25 5.72 -5.64
C ILE A 359 4.62 5.94 -6.30
N PRO A 360 4.95 7.12 -6.84
CA PRO A 360 6.28 7.36 -7.41
C PRO A 360 7.42 7.11 -6.40
N LEU A 361 7.26 7.57 -5.16
CA LEU A 361 8.27 7.37 -4.11
C LEU A 361 8.36 5.89 -3.72
N LEU A 362 7.23 5.22 -3.54
CA LEU A 362 7.18 3.78 -3.22
C LEU A 362 7.86 2.94 -4.31
N MET A 363 7.57 3.24 -5.59
CA MET A 363 8.16 2.51 -6.71
C MET A 363 9.63 2.85 -6.90
N LEU A 364 10.04 4.10 -6.70
CA LEU A 364 11.46 4.48 -6.70
C LEU A 364 12.23 3.68 -5.64
N ASP A 365 11.69 3.56 -4.44
CA ASP A 365 12.29 2.78 -3.36
C ASP A 365 12.46 1.30 -3.74
N ARG A 366 11.42 0.70 -4.32
CA ARG A 366 11.41 -0.70 -4.74
C ARG A 366 12.37 -0.99 -5.89
N ILE A 367 12.31 -0.17 -6.95
CA ILE A 367 13.17 -0.31 -8.14
C ILE A 367 14.64 -0.14 -7.75
N THR A 368 14.96 0.87 -6.94
CA THR A 368 16.34 1.12 -6.52
C THR A 368 16.82 0.18 -5.40
N GLY A 369 15.89 -0.42 -4.66
CA GLY A 369 16.18 -1.16 -3.44
C GLY A 369 16.82 -0.28 -2.35
N LYS A 370 16.46 1.01 -2.30
CA LYS A 370 16.94 2.01 -1.33
C LYS A 370 15.73 2.72 -0.74
N LYS A 371 15.68 2.88 0.58
CA LYS A 371 14.61 3.66 1.23
C LYS A 371 14.92 5.14 1.15
N HIS A 372 14.06 5.92 0.49
CA HIS A 372 14.16 7.38 0.43
C HIS A 372 13.24 8.02 1.46
N ARG A 373 13.57 9.25 1.86
CA ARG A 373 12.71 10.09 2.70
C ARG A 373 12.60 11.45 2.07
N THR A 374 11.38 11.95 1.88
CA THR A 374 11.12 13.29 1.38
C THR A 374 11.00 14.26 2.55
N ALA A 375 11.57 15.45 2.41
CA ALA A 375 11.44 16.52 3.38
C ALA A 375 11.52 17.89 2.71
N GLN A 376 10.79 18.87 3.22
CA GLN A 376 10.98 20.26 2.84
C GLN A 376 12.11 20.89 3.67
N PRO A 377 12.90 21.82 3.10
CA PRO A 377 13.91 22.57 3.84
C PRO A 377 13.33 23.23 5.09
N GLY A 378 14.01 23.10 6.23
CA GLY A 378 13.59 23.71 7.49
C GLY A 378 12.54 22.93 8.28
N SER A 379 12.01 21.83 7.75
CA SER A 379 11.16 20.92 8.51
C SER A 379 11.96 20.10 9.53
N MET A 380 11.33 19.64 10.62
CA MET A 380 11.98 18.69 11.55
C MET A 380 12.47 17.41 10.85
N GLN A 381 11.84 17.04 9.73
CA GLN A 381 12.21 15.89 8.91
C GLN A 381 13.45 16.13 8.03
N SER A 382 13.90 17.37 7.89
CA SER A 382 15.11 17.75 7.15
C SER A 382 16.40 17.69 7.98
N LEU A 383 16.28 17.48 9.29
CA LEU A 383 17.39 17.20 10.20
C LEU A 383 17.74 15.71 10.06
N VAL A 384 18.66 15.39 9.16
CA VAL A 384 19.09 14.01 8.84
C VAL A 384 19.79 13.34 10.02
#